data_AF-A0A955ZCU2-F1
#
_entry.id   AF-A0A955ZCU2-F1
#
_cell.length_a   1.000
_cell.length_b   1.000
_cell.length_c   1.000
_cell.angle_alpha   90.00
_cell.angle_beta   90.00
_cell.angle_gamma   90.00
#
_symmetry.space_group_name_H-M   'P 1'
#
loop_
_entity.id
_entity.type
_entity.pdbx_description
1 polymer ?
#
loop_
_entity_poly.entity_id
_entity_poly.type
_entity_poly.pdbx_seq_one_letter_code
_entity_poly.pdbx_strand_id
1 'polypeptide(L)'
;MGSSMRVATGCALLVAAALTAGCGPKTVAEAEKKGNVKWLADEGSPSAVAALGRLADDKPAALAALEARGNDLQVYVAAWTAVERGSEWGPTVLKNALSDAERADLAATALPRGDARLVTFLPDLENGVLRLSPSTRAGTLAAVIASAGPPARQTVERRLADPKTRGAMCDGLRSEASTSDAKSALLAVSPALRDHPSCVNAVVEMAKAHDNVLSWVATAAEPGLVNAAAGGDMPCPRVAAMFREALAQRPKPALAAFSVPLSGAIRRCTRMMDDITSEALERAPSSRACVLQAIDPFGVELMEMPKTCAALRSGWLGAESPLHRERAEDALARGCRQAR
;
A
#
# COMPACT_ATOMS: atom_id res chain seq x y z
N MET A 1 -52.73 82.44 34.43
CA MET A 1 -51.82 82.59 33.28
C MET A 1 -50.60 83.37 33.76
N GLY A 2 -49.39 82.84 33.55
CA GLY A 2 -48.17 83.65 33.63
C GLY A 2 -47.13 83.21 34.67
N SER A 3 -46.09 82.57 34.14
CA SER A 3 -44.67 82.86 34.42
C SER A 3 -43.98 82.26 35.67
N SER A 4 -43.21 81.21 35.35
CA SER A 4 -41.76 81.10 35.56
C SER A 4 -41.17 81.18 36.97
N MET A 5 -40.63 80.05 37.43
CA MET A 5 -39.41 80.03 38.26
C MET A 5 -38.53 78.83 37.91
N ARG A 6 -37.26 79.14 37.66
CA ARG A 6 -36.14 78.24 37.30
C ARG A 6 -35.74 77.37 38.48
N VAL A 7 -35.34 76.11 38.27
CA VAL A 7 -34.15 75.50 38.90
C VAL A 7 -33.61 74.39 37.99
N ALA A 8 -32.31 74.42 37.76
CA ALA A 8 -31.52 73.49 36.97
C ALA A 8 -31.25 72.17 37.71
N THR A 9 -31.25 71.05 36.99
CA THR A 9 -30.64 69.81 37.48
C THR A 9 -29.95 69.06 36.34
N GLY A 10 -28.61 69.12 36.36
CA GLY A 10 -27.72 67.99 36.11
C GLY A 10 -27.85 67.24 34.79
N CYS A 11 -27.20 67.76 33.74
CA CYS A 11 -26.82 66.96 32.58
C CYS A 11 -25.63 66.05 32.97
N ALA A 12 -25.94 64.87 33.52
CA ALA A 12 -25.00 63.76 33.68
C ALA A 12 -25.40 62.63 32.74
N LEU A 13 -25.21 62.85 31.44
CA LEU A 13 -25.38 61.85 30.38
C LEU A 13 -24.10 61.79 29.55
N LEU A 14 -23.01 61.40 30.22
CA LEU A 14 -21.71 61.12 29.61
C LEU A 14 -21.09 60.01 30.47
N VAL A 15 -21.44 58.76 30.20
CA VAL A 15 -20.64 57.51 30.32
C VAL A 15 -21.61 56.35 30.07
N ALA A 16 -21.92 56.05 28.81
CA ALA A 16 -22.52 54.76 28.43
C ALA A 16 -22.29 54.42 26.93
N ALA A 17 -21.24 54.98 26.31
CA ALA A 17 -20.97 54.81 24.88
C ALA A 17 -19.49 54.45 24.59
N ALA A 18 -18.77 53.85 25.53
CA ALA A 18 -17.34 53.54 25.39
C ALA A 18 -16.94 52.14 25.90
N LEU A 19 -17.78 51.11 25.68
CA LEU A 19 -17.42 49.72 25.99
C LEU A 19 -17.71 48.70 24.86
N THR A 20 -17.87 49.14 23.61
CA THR A 20 -17.92 48.24 22.45
C THR A 20 -16.79 48.47 21.45
N ALA A 21 -15.61 48.89 21.94
CA ALA A 21 -14.35 48.51 21.30
C ALA A 21 -14.14 47.01 21.55
N GLY A 22 -14.96 46.18 20.90
CA GLY A 22 -14.90 44.73 21.02
C GLY A 22 -13.58 44.25 20.45
N CYS A 23 -12.60 44.01 21.33
CA CYS A 23 -11.40 43.29 20.98
C CYS A 23 -11.82 42.01 20.25
N GLY A 24 -11.41 41.87 18.98
CA GLY A 24 -11.58 40.62 18.24
C GLY A 24 -11.03 39.44 19.05
N PRO A 25 -11.55 38.21 18.82
CA PRO A 25 -11.04 37.05 19.51
C PRO A 25 -9.52 36.93 19.30
N LYS A 26 -8.79 36.54 20.35
CA LYS A 26 -7.32 36.41 20.31
C LYS A 26 -6.86 34.97 20.13
N THR A 27 -7.78 34.02 20.24
CA THR A 27 -7.49 32.58 20.13
C THR A 27 -8.59 31.89 19.35
N VAL A 28 -8.26 30.74 18.76
CA VAL A 28 -9.23 29.87 18.07
C VAL A 28 -10.39 29.49 19.00
N ALA A 29 -10.10 29.13 20.26
CA ALA A 29 -11.13 28.76 21.22
C ALA A 29 -12.10 29.92 21.52
N GLU A 30 -11.59 31.15 21.63
CA GLU A 30 -12.42 32.33 21.84
C GLU A 30 -13.25 32.66 20.59
N ALA A 31 -12.65 32.55 19.41
CA ALA A 31 -13.35 32.79 18.15
C ALA A 31 -14.45 31.76 17.90
N GLU A 32 -14.19 30.49 18.18
CA GLU A 32 -15.17 29.41 18.10
C GLU A 32 -16.34 29.64 19.07
N LYS A 33 -16.05 29.91 20.35
CA LYS A 33 -17.07 30.20 21.36
C LYS A 33 -17.95 31.39 20.97
N LYS A 34 -17.35 32.43 20.37
CA LYS A 34 -18.07 33.60 19.86
C LYS A 34 -18.71 33.36 18.48
N GLY A 35 -18.45 32.23 17.83
CA GLY A 35 -18.95 31.94 16.50
C GLY A 35 -18.38 32.84 15.39
N ASN A 36 -17.18 33.38 15.56
CA ASN A 36 -16.57 34.34 14.65
C ASN A 36 -15.93 33.62 13.45
N VAL A 37 -16.78 33.26 12.48
CA VAL A 37 -16.39 32.55 11.25
C VAL A 37 -15.34 33.33 10.46
N LYS A 38 -15.50 34.65 10.32
CA LYS A 38 -14.56 35.49 9.55
C LYS A 38 -13.15 35.40 10.14
N TRP A 39 -13.03 35.57 11.46
CA TRP A 39 -11.73 35.48 12.13
C TRP A 39 -11.11 34.09 11.97
N LEU A 40 -11.89 33.02 12.13
CA LEU A 40 -11.40 31.64 11.96
C LEU A 40 -10.96 31.36 10.52
N ALA A 41 -11.66 31.92 9.54
CA ALA A 41 -11.30 31.81 8.13
C ALA A 41 -9.98 32.53 7.82
N ASP A 42 -9.80 33.74 8.37
CA ASP A 42 -8.60 34.57 8.18
C ASP A 42 -7.37 33.96 8.88
N GLU A 43 -7.54 33.36 10.06
CA GLU A 43 -6.44 32.74 10.85
C GLU A 43 -5.85 31.50 10.17
N GLY A 44 -6.67 30.69 9.49
CA GLY A 44 -6.17 29.66 8.59
C GLY A 44 -5.57 28.39 9.21
N SER A 45 -5.21 28.37 10.50
CA SER A 45 -4.54 27.24 11.15
C SER A 45 -5.37 25.93 11.17
N PRO A 46 -4.75 24.74 11.30
CA PRO A 46 -5.50 23.47 11.40
C PRO A 46 -6.54 23.45 12.52
N SER A 47 -6.25 24.08 13.66
CA SER A 47 -7.20 24.23 14.76
C SER A 47 -8.36 25.16 14.40
N ALA A 48 -8.11 26.23 13.63
CA ALA A 48 -9.16 27.11 13.12
C ALA A 48 -10.06 26.40 12.10
N VAL A 49 -9.49 25.57 11.20
CA VAL A 49 -10.26 24.72 10.27
C VAL A 49 -11.13 23.72 11.03
N ALA A 50 -10.58 23.07 12.06
CA ALA A 50 -11.35 22.16 12.90
C ALA A 50 -12.49 22.87 13.65
N ALA A 51 -12.26 24.10 14.13
CA ALA A 51 -13.29 24.92 14.76
C ALA A 51 -14.38 25.35 13.76
N LEU A 52 -14.01 25.74 12.54
CA LEU A 52 -14.98 25.97 11.45
C LEU A 52 -15.80 24.70 11.17
N GLY A 53 -15.17 23.52 11.16
CA GLY A 53 -15.83 22.23 10.99
C GLY A 53 -16.85 21.93 12.08
N ARG A 54 -16.60 22.30 13.34
CA ARG A 54 -17.60 22.16 14.42
C ARG A 54 -18.73 23.18 14.29
N LEU A 55 -18.42 24.42 13.88
CA LEU A 55 -19.43 25.45 13.65
C LEU A 55 -20.31 25.17 12.43
N ALA A 56 -19.79 24.47 11.42
CA ALA A 56 -20.50 24.16 10.17
C ALA A 56 -21.75 23.30 10.36
N ASP A 57 -21.85 22.59 11.50
CA ASP A 57 -23.04 21.79 11.84
C ASP A 57 -24.30 22.67 11.93
N ASP A 58 -24.18 23.90 12.46
CA ASP A 58 -25.32 24.82 12.65
C ASP A 58 -25.16 26.17 11.91
N LYS A 59 -24.00 26.42 11.29
CA LYS A 59 -23.69 27.71 10.64
C LYS A 59 -23.26 27.52 9.18
N PRO A 60 -24.17 27.79 8.22
CA PRO A 60 -23.85 27.70 6.78
C PRO A 60 -22.66 28.55 6.35
N ALA A 61 -22.43 29.70 7.00
CA ALA A 61 -21.28 30.55 6.72
C ALA A 61 -19.93 29.87 7.06
N ALA A 62 -19.90 29.00 8.07
CA ALA A 62 -18.69 28.25 8.42
C ALA A 62 -18.40 27.16 7.37
N LEU A 63 -19.44 26.48 6.87
CA LEU A 63 -19.31 25.54 5.76
C LEU A 63 -18.80 26.25 4.49
N ALA A 64 -19.37 27.39 4.13
CA ALA A 64 -18.92 28.17 2.98
C ALA A 64 -17.44 28.60 3.10
N ALA A 65 -17.00 28.95 4.32
CA ALA A 65 -15.59 29.29 4.59
C ALA A 65 -14.66 28.07 4.43
N LEU A 66 -15.11 26.87 4.78
CA LEU A 66 -14.37 25.63 4.53
C LEU A 66 -14.30 25.31 3.04
N GLU A 67 -15.41 25.39 2.32
CA GLU A 67 -15.48 25.05 0.88
C GLU A 67 -14.66 26.01 0.01
N ALA A 68 -14.53 27.27 0.41
CA ALA A 68 -13.62 28.22 -0.21
C ALA A 68 -12.14 27.79 -0.16
N ARG A 69 -11.81 26.84 0.72
CA ARG A 69 -10.46 26.26 0.91
C ARG A 69 -10.37 24.85 0.37
N GLY A 70 -11.09 24.52 -0.71
CA GLY A 70 -11.19 23.17 -1.27
C GLY A 70 -9.88 22.48 -1.70
N ASN A 71 -8.72 23.14 -1.63
CA ASN A 71 -7.40 22.53 -1.87
C ASN A 71 -6.58 22.32 -0.58
N ASP A 72 -7.21 22.49 0.59
CA ASP A 72 -6.61 22.29 1.91
C ASP A 72 -7.00 20.92 2.48
N LEU A 73 -6.00 20.08 2.78
CA LEU A 73 -6.20 18.77 3.39
C LEU A 73 -7.05 18.84 4.67
N GLN A 74 -6.88 19.91 5.46
CA GLN A 74 -7.58 20.07 6.74
C GLN A 74 -9.09 20.22 6.56
N VAL A 75 -9.56 20.70 5.41
CA VAL A 75 -11.00 20.75 5.09
C VAL A 75 -11.56 19.33 5.00
N TYR A 76 -10.83 18.41 4.38
CA TYR A 76 -11.26 17.02 4.26
C TYR A 76 -11.12 16.23 5.55
N VAL A 77 -10.13 16.55 6.38
CA VAL A 77 -10.06 16.03 7.75
C VAL A 77 -11.27 16.49 8.55
N ALA A 78 -11.63 17.78 8.50
CA ALA A 78 -12.82 18.29 9.17
C ALA A 78 -14.12 17.67 8.63
N ALA A 79 -14.22 17.49 7.31
CA ALA A 79 -15.35 16.81 6.67
C ALA A 79 -15.45 15.36 7.12
N TRP A 80 -14.34 14.64 7.27
CA TRP A 80 -14.35 13.31 7.85
C TRP A 80 -14.82 13.33 9.30
N THR A 81 -14.30 14.22 10.16
CA THR A 81 -14.78 14.34 11.54
C THR A 81 -16.29 14.62 11.60
N ALA A 82 -16.84 15.32 10.60
CA ALA A 82 -18.28 15.55 10.48
C ALA A 82 -19.06 14.27 10.11
N VAL A 83 -18.50 13.39 9.27
CA VAL A 83 -19.02 12.02 9.06
C VAL A 83 -19.09 11.26 10.38
N GLU A 84 -18.05 11.35 11.22
CA GLU A 84 -18.02 10.64 12.51
C GLU A 84 -19.07 11.16 13.49
N ARG A 85 -19.40 12.44 13.41
CA ARG A 85 -20.47 13.08 14.20
C ARG A 85 -21.87 12.87 13.62
N GLY A 86 -21.99 12.37 12.39
CA GLY A 86 -23.28 12.19 11.71
C GLY A 86 -23.84 13.46 11.05
N SER A 87 -23.00 14.47 10.81
CA SER A 87 -23.42 15.71 10.13
C SER A 87 -23.55 15.49 8.62
N GLU A 88 -24.65 15.95 8.02
CA GLU A 88 -24.96 15.72 6.58
C GLU A 88 -23.98 16.40 5.61
N TRP A 89 -23.36 17.50 6.03
CA TRP A 89 -22.43 18.24 5.18
C TRP A 89 -21.11 17.47 4.94
N GLY A 90 -20.66 16.66 5.90
CA GLY A 90 -19.40 15.91 5.82
C GLY A 90 -19.36 14.95 4.63
N PRO A 91 -20.31 14.00 4.51
CA PRO A 91 -20.43 13.14 3.34
C PRO A 91 -20.57 13.91 2.03
N THR A 92 -21.31 15.02 2.03
CA THR A 92 -21.54 15.84 0.83
C THR A 92 -20.24 16.45 0.31
N VAL A 93 -19.46 17.09 1.19
CA VAL A 93 -18.15 17.68 0.85
C VAL A 93 -17.18 16.60 0.34
N LEU A 94 -17.11 15.46 1.02
CA LEU A 94 -16.21 14.36 0.63
C LEU A 94 -16.60 13.75 -0.72
N LYS A 95 -17.89 13.47 -0.97
CA LYS A 95 -18.36 12.91 -2.26
C LYS A 95 -18.11 13.86 -3.42
N ASN A 96 -18.36 15.15 -3.21
CA ASN A 96 -18.07 16.19 -4.21
C ASN A 96 -16.57 16.25 -4.53
N ALA A 97 -15.72 16.19 -3.50
CA ALA A 97 -14.27 16.22 -3.69
C ALA A 97 -13.72 14.93 -4.33
N LEU A 98 -14.22 13.75 -3.93
CA LEU A 98 -13.87 12.46 -4.54
C LEU A 98 -14.36 12.36 -6.00
N SER A 99 -15.38 13.14 -6.38
CA SER A 99 -15.87 13.24 -7.76
C SER A 99 -15.09 14.23 -8.63
N ASP A 100 -14.18 15.01 -8.04
CA ASP A 100 -13.39 16.03 -8.71
C ASP A 100 -11.99 15.51 -9.08
N ALA A 101 -11.50 15.77 -10.29
CA ALA A 101 -10.20 15.26 -10.75
C ALA A 101 -8.99 15.96 -10.11
N GLU A 102 -9.15 17.19 -9.64
CA GLU A 102 -8.09 17.97 -8.99
C GLU A 102 -8.03 17.67 -7.50
N ARG A 103 -9.18 17.37 -6.88
CA ARG A 103 -9.30 17.25 -5.42
C ARG A 103 -9.36 15.81 -4.88
N ALA A 104 -9.72 14.83 -5.70
CA ALA A 104 -9.99 13.48 -5.22
C ALA A 104 -8.84 12.79 -4.49
N ASP A 105 -7.59 13.00 -4.93
CA ASP A 105 -6.40 12.44 -4.27
C ASP A 105 -6.17 13.04 -2.87
N LEU A 106 -6.35 14.37 -2.75
CA LEU A 106 -6.23 15.07 -1.48
C LEU A 106 -7.35 14.66 -0.51
N ALA A 107 -8.58 14.55 -1.01
CA ALA A 107 -9.71 14.05 -0.22
C ALA A 107 -9.50 12.60 0.23
N ALA A 108 -9.02 11.72 -0.65
CA ALA A 108 -8.70 10.33 -0.32
C ALA A 108 -7.56 10.20 0.69
N THR A 109 -6.62 11.15 0.72
CA THR A 109 -5.55 11.23 1.72
C THR A 109 -6.09 11.49 3.12
N ALA A 110 -7.15 12.29 3.26
CA ALA A 110 -7.76 12.59 4.56
C ALA A 110 -8.63 11.45 5.13
N LEU A 111 -9.04 10.49 4.31
CA LEU A 111 -9.88 9.37 4.75
C LEU A 111 -9.08 8.41 5.65
N PRO A 112 -9.57 8.03 6.85
CA PRO A 112 -8.88 7.07 7.68
C PRO A 112 -8.89 5.70 7.01
N ARG A 113 -7.76 4.99 7.09
CA ARG A 113 -7.67 3.62 6.58
C ARG A 113 -8.32 2.66 7.57
N GLY A 114 -9.03 1.66 7.07
CA GLY A 114 -9.64 0.62 7.92
C GLY A 114 -10.97 0.99 8.59
N ASP A 115 -11.52 2.18 8.34
CA ASP A 115 -12.78 2.60 8.96
C ASP A 115 -14.00 2.02 8.21
N ALA A 116 -14.94 1.44 8.94
CA ALA A 116 -16.14 0.82 8.37
C ALA A 116 -17.06 1.82 7.64
N ARG A 117 -16.99 3.11 7.97
CA ARG A 117 -17.78 4.18 7.32
C ARG A 117 -17.28 4.47 5.90
N LEU A 118 -16.10 3.99 5.51
CA LEU A 118 -15.59 4.08 4.13
C LEU A 118 -16.53 3.41 3.12
N VAL A 119 -17.31 2.41 3.55
CA VAL A 119 -18.22 1.66 2.68
C VAL A 119 -19.18 2.58 1.92
N THR A 120 -19.64 3.67 2.54
CA THR A 120 -20.58 4.61 1.90
C THR A 120 -19.97 5.42 0.75
N PHE A 121 -18.63 5.47 0.69
CA PHE A 121 -17.85 6.22 -0.29
C PHE A 121 -17.21 5.33 -1.36
N LEU A 122 -17.41 4.00 -1.29
CA LEU A 122 -16.84 3.07 -2.26
C LEU A 122 -17.19 3.40 -3.73
N PRO A 123 -18.43 3.79 -4.08
CA PRO A 123 -18.75 4.19 -5.45
C PRO A 123 -17.93 5.40 -5.92
N ASP A 124 -17.78 6.41 -5.06
CA ASP A 124 -17.03 7.63 -5.38
C ASP A 124 -15.52 7.35 -5.51
N LEU A 125 -14.98 6.52 -4.63
CA LEU A 125 -13.59 6.06 -4.69
C LEU A 125 -13.32 5.23 -5.95
N GLU A 126 -14.21 4.31 -6.29
CA GLU A 126 -14.10 3.46 -7.48
C GLU A 126 -14.14 4.30 -8.77
N ASN A 127 -15.03 5.29 -8.83
CA ASN A 127 -15.10 6.24 -9.94
C ASN A 127 -13.87 7.15 -10.01
N GLY A 128 -13.33 7.55 -8.85
CA GLY A 128 -12.07 8.30 -8.78
C GLY A 128 -10.89 7.49 -9.31
N VAL A 129 -10.79 6.19 -9.00
CA VAL A 129 -9.76 5.30 -9.56
C VAL A 129 -9.89 5.21 -11.08
N LEU A 130 -11.10 5.04 -11.62
CA LEU A 130 -11.33 5.03 -13.06
C LEU A 130 -10.85 6.33 -13.72
N ARG A 131 -11.26 7.47 -13.16
CA ARG A 131 -10.95 8.81 -13.67
C ARG A 131 -9.46 9.13 -13.62
N LEU A 132 -8.78 8.73 -12.55
CA LEU A 132 -7.37 9.07 -12.30
C LEU A 132 -6.38 7.99 -12.75
N SER A 133 -6.86 6.86 -13.27
CA SER A 133 -6.06 5.68 -13.63
C SER A 133 -4.81 5.92 -14.48
N PRO A 134 -4.72 6.92 -15.38
CA PRO A 134 -3.47 7.22 -16.09
C PRO A 134 -2.38 7.85 -15.21
N SER A 135 -2.70 8.22 -13.96
CA SER A 135 -1.82 8.95 -13.06
C SER A 135 -1.53 8.17 -11.78
N THR A 136 -0.40 8.46 -11.13
CA THR A 136 0.01 7.89 -9.84
C THR A 136 -1.00 8.15 -8.71
N ARG A 137 -1.82 9.20 -8.85
CA ARG A 137 -2.86 9.61 -7.89
C ARG A 137 -3.96 8.56 -7.69
N ALA A 138 -4.20 7.69 -8.67
CA ALA A 138 -5.17 6.61 -8.52
C ALA A 138 -4.77 5.60 -7.43
N GLY A 139 -3.47 5.48 -7.12
CA GLY A 139 -2.97 4.58 -6.08
C GLY A 139 -3.47 4.94 -4.68
N THR A 140 -3.61 6.23 -4.35
CA THR A 140 -4.13 6.68 -3.04
C THR A 140 -5.57 6.24 -2.84
N LEU A 141 -6.42 6.42 -3.86
CA LEU A 141 -7.82 6.01 -3.81
C LEU A 141 -7.93 4.48 -3.72
N ALA A 142 -7.14 3.77 -4.51
CA ALA A 142 -7.06 2.31 -4.43
C ALA A 142 -6.63 1.81 -3.03
N ALA A 143 -5.70 2.50 -2.37
CA ALA A 143 -5.29 2.17 -1.00
C ALA A 143 -6.44 2.37 0.01
N VAL A 144 -7.29 3.39 -0.16
CA VAL A 144 -8.50 3.56 0.67
C VAL A 144 -9.43 2.35 0.46
N ILE A 145 -9.72 2.01 -0.80
CA ILE A 145 -10.59 0.88 -1.16
C ILE A 145 -10.06 -0.43 -0.55
N ALA A 146 -8.76 -0.70 -0.70
CA ALA A 146 -8.12 -1.90 -0.17
C ALA A 146 -8.16 -1.99 1.37
N SER A 147 -8.27 -0.85 2.05
CA SER A 147 -8.38 -0.77 3.51
C SER A 147 -9.81 -0.91 4.04
N ALA A 148 -10.84 -0.76 3.20
CA ALA A 148 -12.24 -0.70 3.64
C ALA A 148 -12.85 -2.05 4.07
N GLY A 149 -12.08 -3.15 3.97
CA GLY A 149 -12.50 -4.47 4.44
C GLY A 149 -13.38 -5.26 3.47
N PRO A 150 -14.03 -6.34 3.96
CA PRO A 150 -14.77 -7.28 3.11
C PRO A 150 -15.81 -6.67 2.15
N PRO A 151 -16.55 -5.60 2.50
CA PRO A 151 -17.49 -4.99 1.56
C PRO A 151 -16.83 -4.42 0.29
N ALA A 152 -15.53 -4.10 0.32
CA ALA A 152 -14.80 -3.59 -0.84
C ALA A 152 -14.25 -4.70 -1.76
N ARG A 153 -14.40 -5.97 -1.37
CA ARG A 153 -13.83 -7.12 -2.11
C ARG A 153 -14.18 -7.12 -3.59
N GLN A 154 -15.46 -6.94 -3.90
CA GLN A 154 -15.94 -6.95 -5.29
C GLN A 154 -15.38 -5.77 -6.08
N THR A 155 -15.22 -4.59 -5.47
CA THR A 155 -14.58 -3.43 -6.10
C THR A 155 -13.12 -3.72 -6.40
N VAL A 156 -12.37 -4.30 -5.45
CA VAL A 156 -10.96 -4.69 -5.67
C VAL A 156 -10.85 -5.66 -6.85
N GLU A 157 -11.67 -6.71 -6.88
CA GLU A 157 -11.66 -7.70 -7.98
C GLU A 157 -11.99 -7.06 -9.34
N ARG A 158 -13.00 -6.18 -9.42
CA ARG A 158 -13.33 -5.44 -10.65
C ARG A 158 -12.17 -4.57 -11.12
N ARG A 159 -11.45 -3.89 -10.21
CA ARG A 159 -10.32 -3.03 -10.55
C ARG A 159 -9.05 -3.81 -10.91
N LEU A 160 -8.84 -4.99 -10.34
CA LEU A 160 -7.77 -5.90 -10.77
C LEU A 160 -8.03 -6.47 -12.18
N ALA A 161 -9.28 -6.78 -12.49
CA ALA A 161 -9.66 -7.33 -13.80
C ALA A 161 -9.48 -6.30 -14.93
N ASP A 162 -9.79 -5.02 -14.69
CA ASP A 162 -9.72 -3.95 -15.69
C ASP A 162 -8.27 -3.50 -15.97
N PRO A 163 -7.74 -3.67 -17.20
CA PRO A 163 -6.38 -3.26 -17.56
C PRO A 163 -6.07 -1.79 -17.28
N LYS A 164 -7.06 -0.89 -17.34
CA LYS A 164 -6.84 0.54 -17.11
C LYS A 164 -6.56 0.86 -15.65
N THR A 165 -7.21 0.15 -14.73
CA THR A 165 -7.16 0.45 -13.29
C THR A 165 -6.29 -0.51 -12.49
N ARG A 166 -5.93 -1.65 -13.06
CA ARG A 166 -5.15 -2.71 -12.43
C ARG A 166 -3.85 -2.22 -11.79
N GLY A 167 -3.07 -1.41 -12.50
CA GLY A 167 -1.82 -0.86 -11.99
C GLY A 167 -2.03 -0.10 -10.68
N ALA A 168 -2.95 0.86 -10.69
CA ALA A 168 -3.32 1.65 -9.51
C ALA A 168 -3.88 0.79 -8.37
N MET A 169 -4.70 -0.23 -8.69
CA MET A 169 -5.24 -1.13 -7.68
C MET A 169 -4.12 -1.93 -7.01
N CYS A 170 -3.17 -2.45 -7.78
CA CYS A 170 -2.00 -3.15 -7.24
C CYS A 170 -1.10 -2.23 -6.41
N ASP A 171 -0.89 -0.98 -6.84
CA ASP A 171 -0.16 0.02 -6.04
C ASP A 171 -0.88 0.31 -4.70
N GLY A 172 -2.22 0.37 -4.72
CA GLY A 172 -3.03 0.51 -3.51
C GLY A 172 -2.89 -0.68 -2.57
N LEU A 173 -2.92 -1.90 -3.10
CA LEU A 173 -2.78 -3.16 -2.33
C LEU A 173 -1.41 -3.32 -1.64
N ARG A 174 -0.38 -2.65 -2.16
CA ARG A 174 0.95 -2.58 -1.53
C ARG A 174 0.93 -1.83 -0.20
N SER A 175 -0.04 -0.95 0.03
CA SER A 175 -0.19 -0.22 1.30
C SER A 175 -0.25 -1.17 2.50
N GLU A 176 0.45 -0.81 3.58
CA GLU A 176 0.41 -1.57 4.85
C GLU A 176 -1.00 -1.63 5.43
N ALA A 177 -1.82 -0.60 5.18
CA ALA A 177 -3.19 -0.53 5.64
C ALA A 177 -4.18 -1.37 4.80
N SER A 178 -3.74 -1.99 3.71
CA SER A 178 -4.56 -2.90 2.92
C SER A 178 -4.89 -4.15 3.72
N THR A 179 -6.17 -4.53 3.70
CA THR A 179 -6.64 -5.69 4.46
C THR A 179 -6.11 -7.00 3.90
N SER A 180 -6.02 -8.03 4.75
CA SER A 180 -5.64 -9.38 4.32
C SER A 180 -6.59 -9.93 3.25
N ASP A 181 -7.89 -9.64 3.35
CA ASP A 181 -8.87 -9.97 2.34
C ASP A 181 -8.52 -9.33 0.98
N ALA A 182 -8.30 -8.01 0.94
CA ALA A 182 -7.93 -7.32 -0.29
C ALA A 182 -6.62 -7.87 -0.90
N LYS A 183 -5.59 -8.11 -0.07
CA LYS A 183 -4.32 -8.72 -0.51
C LYS A 183 -4.53 -10.12 -1.09
N SER A 184 -5.39 -10.93 -0.46
CA SER A 184 -5.72 -12.27 -0.96
C SER A 184 -6.43 -12.24 -2.33
N ALA A 185 -7.17 -11.16 -2.64
CA ALA A 185 -7.77 -10.99 -3.96
C ALA A 185 -6.72 -10.95 -5.07
N LEU A 186 -5.61 -10.25 -4.85
CA LEU A 186 -4.49 -10.22 -5.81
C LEU A 186 -3.81 -11.59 -5.97
N LEU A 187 -3.68 -12.35 -4.89
CA LEU A 187 -3.11 -13.70 -4.98
C LEU A 187 -4.05 -14.69 -5.69
N ALA A 188 -5.36 -14.43 -5.68
CA ALA A 188 -6.39 -15.30 -6.25
C ALA A 188 -6.71 -15.05 -7.73
N VAL A 189 -6.34 -13.89 -8.30
CA VAL A 189 -6.56 -13.64 -9.74
C VAL A 189 -5.73 -14.59 -10.63
N SER A 190 -6.00 -14.62 -11.94
CA SER A 190 -5.19 -15.43 -12.86
C SER A 190 -3.78 -14.84 -13.03
N PRO A 191 -2.76 -15.65 -13.39
CA PRO A 191 -1.40 -15.16 -13.64
C PRO A 191 -1.34 -14.01 -14.66
N ALA A 192 -2.18 -14.06 -15.72
CA ALA A 192 -2.24 -13.00 -16.73
C ALA A 192 -2.66 -11.63 -16.17
N LEU A 193 -3.43 -11.61 -15.08
CA LEU A 193 -3.79 -10.38 -14.38
C LEU A 193 -2.69 -9.93 -13.40
N ARG A 194 -1.85 -10.84 -12.88
CA ARG A 194 -0.72 -10.47 -12.01
C ARG A 194 0.52 -9.99 -12.75
N ASP A 195 0.64 -10.30 -14.04
CA ASP A 195 1.82 -9.95 -14.85
C ASP A 195 2.03 -8.43 -15.06
N HIS A 196 1.07 -7.60 -14.62
CA HIS A 196 1.26 -6.15 -14.63
C HIS A 196 2.38 -5.73 -13.65
N PRO A 197 3.32 -4.83 -14.03
CA PRO A 197 4.47 -4.48 -13.20
C PRO A 197 4.14 -4.05 -11.77
N SER A 198 3.13 -3.19 -11.56
CA SER A 198 2.65 -2.81 -10.23
C SER A 198 2.19 -3.99 -9.37
N CYS A 199 1.60 -5.02 -9.99
CA CYS A 199 1.11 -6.21 -9.30
C CYS A 199 2.25 -7.14 -8.90
N VAL A 200 3.23 -7.34 -9.79
CA VAL A 200 4.47 -8.04 -9.47
C VAL A 200 5.15 -7.35 -8.28
N ASN A 201 5.33 -6.02 -8.34
CA ASN A 201 5.93 -5.24 -7.25
C ASN A 201 5.15 -5.38 -5.95
N ALA A 202 3.81 -5.27 -5.99
CA ALA A 202 2.97 -5.44 -4.81
C ALA A 202 3.14 -6.81 -4.16
N VAL A 203 3.15 -7.90 -4.96
CA VAL A 203 3.34 -9.25 -4.41
C VAL A 203 4.75 -9.46 -3.86
N VAL A 204 5.78 -8.94 -4.53
CA VAL A 204 7.17 -9.02 -4.04
C VAL A 204 7.33 -8.27 -2.71
N GLU A 205 6.80 -7.05 -2.59
CA GLU A 205 6.82 -6.31 -1.31
C GLU A 205 6.07 -7.05 -0.20
N MET A 206 4.89 -7.59 -0.51
CA MET A 206 4.15 -8.40 0.46
C MET A 206 4.96 -9.65 0.88
N ALA A 207 5.64 -10.31 -0.05
CA ALA A 207 6.47 -11.48 0.22
C ALA A 207 7.72 -11.14 1.05
N LYS A 208 8.22 -9.89 1.01
CA LYS A 208 9.30 -9.43 1.91
C LYS A 208 8.82 -9.30 3.36
N ALA A 209 7.58 -8.89 3.56
CA ALA A 209 7.03 -8.60 4.89
C ALA A 209 6.27 -9.78 5.52
N HIS A 210 5.71 -10.68 4.72
CA HIS A 210 4.74 -11.68 5.19
C HIS A 210 5.10 -13.09 4.73
N ASP A 211 5.22 -14.02 5.69
CA ASP A 211 5.67 -15.40 5.43
C ASP A 211 4.63 -16.25 4.69
N ASN A 212 3.34 -16.02 4.93
CA ASN A 212 2.28 -16.66 4.16
C ASN A 212 2.32 -16.28 2.67
N VAL A 213 2.67 -15.03 2.35
CA VAL A 213 2.83 -14.59 0.96
C VAL A 213 4.12 -15.17 0.37
N LEU A 214 5.21 -15.22 1.14
CA LEU A 214 6.45 -15.88 0.70
C LEU A 214 6.23 -17.36 0.37
N SER A 215 5.51 -18.09 1.22
CA SER A 215 5.15 -19.50 1.00
C SER A 215 4.25 -19.67 -0.24
N TRP A 216 3.30 -18.76 -0.46
CA TRP A 216 2.50 -18.75 -1.69
C TRP A 216 3.37 -18.51 -2.94
N VAL A 217 4.33 -17.58 -2.88
CA VAL A 217 5.30 -17.36 -3.98
C VAL A 217 6.13 -18.62 -4.20
N ALA A 218 6.57 -19.26 -3.13
CA ALA A 218 7.37 -20.48 -3.19
C ALA A 218 6.62 -21.64 -3.84
N THR A 219 5.31 -21.79 -3.63
CA THR A 219 4.59 -23.03 -3.98
C THR A 219 3.59 -22.88 -5.13
N ALA A 220 2.95 -21.72 -5.27
CA ALA A 220 1.83 -21.52 -6.19
C ALA A 220 2.07 -20.48 -7.29
N ALA A 221 3.00 -19.53 -7.07
CA ALA A 221 3.25 -18.48 -8.05
C ALA A 221 3.83 -19.00 -9.37
N GLU A 222 3.55 -18.25 -10.45
CA GLU A 222 4.16 -18.40 -11.75
C GLU A 222 5.69 -18.18 -11.73
N PRO A 223 6.45 -18.84 -12.63
CA PRO A 223 7.91 -18.70 -12.67
C PRO A 223 8.40 -17.25 -12.82
N GLY A 224 7.69 -16.42 -13.58
CA GLY A 224 8.03 -15.01 -13.78
C GLY A 224 8.01 -14.21 -12.49
N LEU A 225 7.04 -14.46 -11.61
CA LEU A 225 6.94 -13.80 -10.31
C LEU A 225 8.02 -14.27 -9.34
N VAL A 226 8.36 -15.57 -9.36
CA VAL A 226 9.49 -16.09 -8.56
C VAL A 226 10.81 -15.51 -9.04
N ASN A 227 11.00 -15.37 -10.36
CA ASN A 227 12.15 -14.71 -10.94
C ASN A 227 12.26 -13.24 -10.48
N ALA A 228 11.15 -12.50 -10.51
CA ALA A 228 11.10 -11.12 -10.04
C ALA A 228 11.42 -11.00 -8.54
N ALA A 229 10.87 -11.89 -7.72
CA ALA A 229 11.14 -11.94 -6.28
C ALA A 229 12.61 -12.25 -5.97
N ALA A 230 13.18 -13.27 -6.62
CA ALA A 230 14.56 -13.71 -6.39
C ALA A 230 15.61 -12.73 -6.92
N GLY A 231 15.35 -12.17 -8.10
CA GLY A 231 16.25 -11.24 -8.80
C GLY A 231 16.16 -9.79 -8.32
N GLY A 232 15.12 -9.44 -7.57
CA GLY A 232 14.94 -8.12 -6.98
C GLY A 232 15.78 -7.90 -5.71
N ASP A 233 15.30 -7.01 -4.86
CA ASP A 233 15.93 -6.58 -3.60
C ASP A 233 15.47 -7.38 -2.37
N MET A 234 14.71 -8.48 -2.55
CA MET A 234 14.31 -9.37 -1.45
C MET A 234 15.55 -9.87 -0.69
N PRO A 235 15.62 -9.78 0.66
CA PRO A 235 16.80 -10.23 1.41
C PRO A 235 17.14 -11.71 1.15
N CYS A 236 18.43 -12.03 1.02
CA CYS A 236 18.88 -13.40 0.74
C CYS A 236 18.32 -14.47 1.71
N PRO A 237 18.13 -14.22 3.02
CA PRO A 237 17.47 -15.18 3.90
C PRO A 237 16.04 -15.53 3.45
N ARG A 238 15.28 -14.55 2.94
CA ARG A 238 13.92 -14.79 2.41
C ARG A 238 13.96 -15.52 1.07
N VAL A 239 14.91 -15.18 0.19
CA VAL A 239 15.12 -15.91 -1.06
C VAL A 239 15.46 -17.38 -0.79
N ALA A 240 16.36 -17.65 0.15
CA ALA A 240 16.73 -19.02 0.53
C ALA A 240 15.53 -19.80 1.10
N ALA A 241 14.73 -19.18 1.99
CA ALA A 241 13.51 -19.79 2.52
C ALA A 241 12.49 -20.12 1.40
N MET A 242 12.28 -19.19 0.47
CA MET A 242 11.41 -19.38 -0.69
C MET A 242 11.86 -20.57 -1.55
N PHE A 243 13.15 -20.66 -1.88
CA PHE A 243 13.64 -21.78 -2.71
C PHE A 243 13.69 -23.11 -1.97
N ARG A 244 13.96 -23.12 -0.66
CA ARG A 244 13.86 -24.33 0.16
C ARG A 244 12.46 -24.93 0.06
N GLU A 245 11.44 -24.09 0.24
CA GLU A 245 10.06 -24.51 0.16
C GLU A 245 9.63 -24.89 -1.27
N ALA A 246 10.03 -24.09 -2.26
CA ALA A 246 9.73 -24.37 -3.67
C ALA A 246 10.29 -25.73 -4.13
N LEU A 247 11.54 -26.05 -3.77
CA LEU A 247 12.19 -27.32 -4.12
C LEU A 247 11.62 -28.50 -3.32
N ALA A 248 11.04 -28.28 -2.14
CA ALA A 248 10.44 -29.35 -1.36
C ALA A 248 8.99 -29.66 -1.78
N GLN A 249 8.20 -28.64 -2.13
CA GLN A 249 6.74 -28.77 -2.25
C GLN A 249 6.20 -28.68 -3.68
N ARG A 250 6.93 -28.08 -4.64
CA ARG A 250 6.40 -27.94 -6.00
C ARG A 250 6.30 -29.30 -6.71
N PRO A 251 5.23 -29.53 -7.50
CA PRO A 251 5.15 -30.70 -8.37
C PRO A 251 6.30 -30.74 -9.39
N LYS A 252 6.78 -31.94 -9.72
CA LYS A 252 7.88 -32.16 -10.69
C LYS A 252 7.69 -31.42 -12.03
N PRO A 253 6.50 -31.40 -12.66
CA PRO A 253 6.31 -30.64 -13.90
C PRO A 253 6.51 -29.13 -13.74
N ALA A 254 6.17 -28.58 -12.56
CA ALA A 254 6.33 -27.16 -12.29
C ALA A 254 7.81 -26.78 -12.11
N LEU A 255 8.62 -27.68 -11.53
CA LEU A 255 10.04 -27.41 -11.25
C LEU A 255 10.92 -27.19 -12.49
N ALA A 256 10.52 -27.70 -13.66
CA ALA A 256 11.28 -27.53 -14.90
C ALA A 256 11.42 -26.04 -15.31
N ALA A 257 10.41 -25.21 -15.00
CA ALA A 257 10.43 -23.78 -15.29
C ALA A 257 11.20 -22.94 -14.25
N PHE A 258 11.77 -23.56 -13.21
CA PHE A 258 12.38 -22.87 -12.07
C PHE A 258 13.91 -22.84 -12.10
N SER A 259 14.53 -23.53 -13.04
CA SER A 259 16.00 -23.55 -13.15
C SER A 259 16.58 -22.16 -13.39
N VAL A 260 15.93 -21.32 -14.20
CA VAL A 260 16.34 -19.93 -14.46
C VAL A 260 16.22 -19.05 -13.21
N PRO A 261 15.05 -18.95 -12.54
CA PRO A 261 14.95 -18.26 -11.25
C PRO A 261 15.96 -18.74 -10.21
N LEU A 262 16.15 -20.06 -10.09
CA LEU A 262 17.08 -20.67 -9.14
C LEU A 262 18.53 -20.29 -9.46
N SER A 263 18.92 -20.29 -10.74
CA SER A 263 20.25 -19.84 -11.18
C SER A 263 20.49 -18.38 -10.83
N GLY A 264 19.49 -17.51 -11.04
CA GLY A 264 19.53 -16.12 -10.57
C GLY A 264 19.75 -15.99 -9.06
N ALA A 265 19.03 -16.81 -8.28
CA ALA A 265 19.18 -16.84 -6.83
C ALA A 265 20.55 -17.35 -6.36
N ILE A 266 21.09 -18.39 -7.01
CA ILE A 266 22.44 -18.91 -6.73
C ILE A 266 23.49 -17.83 -6.97
N ARG A 267 23.39 -17.07 -8.07
CA ARG A 267 24.33 -15.96 -8.37
C ARG A 267 24.26 -14.83 -7.36
N ARG A 268 23.05 -14.49 -6.90
CA ARG A 268 22.84 -13.36 -5.98
C ARG A 268 23.09 -13.71 -4.51
N CYS A 269 22.72 -14.92 -4.10
CA CYS A 269 22.67 -15.35 -2.70
C CYS A 269 23.49 -16.63 -2.47
N THR A 270 24.61 -16.77 -3.17
CA THR A 270 25.42 -18.00 -3.29
C THR A 270 25.60 -18.77 -1.98
N ARG A 271 26.12 -18.10 -0.94
CA ARG A 271 26.40 -18.74 0.35
C ARG A 271 25.16 -19.32 1.03
N MET A 272 24.02 -18.64 0.93
CA MET A 272 22.78 -19.16 1.53
C MET A 272 22.16 -20.26 0.68
N MET A 273 22.40 -20.23 -0.63
CA MET A 273 21.89 -21.24 -1.56
C MET A 273 22.67 -22.56 -1.51
N ASP A 274 23.90 -22.57 -0.98
CA ASP A 274 24.70 -23.80 -0.80
C ASP A 274 23.93 -24.85 0.02
N ASP A 275 23.45 -24.47 1.21
CA ASP A 275 22.63 -25.36 2.05
C ASP A 275 21.36 -25.84 1.33
N ILE A 276 20.67 -24.94 0.61
CA ILE A 276 19.40 -25.24 -0.03
C ILE A 276 19.59 -26.22 -1.20
N THR A 277 20.59 -25.99 -2.03
CA THR A 277 20.85 -26.81 -3.21
C THR A 277 21.43 -28.17 -2.80
N SER A 278 22.35 -28.21 -1.82
CA SER A 278 22.84 -29.45 -1.22
C SER A 278 21.70 -30.30 -0.66
N GLU A 279 20.84 -29.71 0.17
CA GLU A 279 19.70 -30.42 0.77
C GLU A 279 18.76 -30.98 -0.30
N ALA A 280 18.44 -30.18 -1.33
CA ALA A 280 17.59 -30.61 -2.43
C ALA A 280 18.19 -31.77 -3.24
N LEU A 281 19.51 -31.74 -3.51
CA LEU A 281 20.20 -32.83 -4.20
C LEU A 281 20.15 -34.13 -3.41
N GLU A 282 20.39 -34.07 -2.10
CA GLU A 282 20.43 -35.27 -1.24
C GLU A 282 19.03 -35.82 -0.97
N ARG A 283 18.08 -34.96 -0.60
CA ARG A 283 16.82 -35.35 0.03
C ARG A 283 15.58 -35.19 -0.84
N ALA A 284 15.66 -34.47 -1.96
CA ALA A 284 14.52 -34.21 -2.85
C ALA A 284 14.76 -34.70 -4.29
N PRO A 285 14.61 -36.02 -4.57
CA PRO A 285 14.83 -36.58 -5.91
C PRO A 285 14.00 -35.91 -7.02
N SER A 286 12.80 -35.42 -6.71
CA SER A 286 11.95 -34.69 -7.65
C SER A 286 12.57 -33.37 -8.15
N SER A 287 13.53 -32.81 -7.41
CA SER A 287 14.05 -31.46 -7.60
C SER A 287 15.48 -31.43 -8.11
N ARG A 288 16.17 -32.57 -8.11
CA ARG A 288 17.55 -32.73 -8.62
C ARG A 288 17.73 -32.18 -10.02
N ALA A 289 16.81 -32.52 -10.94
CA ALA A 289 16.83 -32.03 -12.31
C ALA A 289 16.83 -30.49 -12.38
N CYS A 290 16.01 -29.83 -11.57
CA CYS A 290 15.94 -28.37 -11.52
C CYS A 290 17.25 -27.77 -10.99
N VAL A 291 17.79 -28.32 -9.90
CA VAL A 291 19.06 -27.87 -9.30
C VAL A 291 20.23 -28.04 -10.28
N LEU A 292 20.35 -29.21 -10.91
CA LEU A 292 21.41 -29.50 -11.88
C LEU A 292 21.36 -28.59 -13.11
N GLN A 293 20.16 -28.17 -13.53
CA GLN A 293 20.00 -27.23 -14.63
C GLN A 293 20.26 -25.77 -14.23
N ALA A 294 20.08 -25.43 -12.96
CA ALA A 294 20.28 -24.08 -12.44
C ALA A 294 21.76 -23.76 -12.14
N ILE A 295 22.54 -24.79 -11.80
CA ILE A 295 23.98 -24.67 -11.58
C ILE A 295 24.67 -24.34 -12.91
N ASP A 296 25.44 -23.26 -12.91
CA ASP A 296 26.36 -22.95 -14.00
C ASP A 296 27.71 -23.66 -13.74
N PRO A 297 28.08 -24.70 -14.53
CA PRO A 297 29.34 -25.40 -14.34
C PRO A 297 30.56 -24.53 -14.67
N PHE A 298 30.38 -23.43 -15.40
CA PHE A 298 31.43 -22.47 -15.76
C PHE A 298 31.42 -21.22 -14.87
N GLY A 299 30.42 -21.09 -14.02
CA GLY A 299 30.27 -19.99 -13.07
C GLY A 299 31.25 -20.09 -11.89
N VAL A 300 31.50 -18.95 -11.25
CA VAL A 300 32.37 -18.86 -10.06
C VAL A 300 31.63 -19.23 -8.77
N GLU A 301 30.30 -19.30 -8.81
CA GLU A 301 29.43 -19.49 -7.65
C GLU A 301 29.72 -20.82 -6.95
N LEU A 302 30.00 -21.89 -7.71
CA LEU A 302 30.31 -23.21 -7.16
C LEU A 302 31.56 -23.21 -6.27
N MET A 303 32.48 -22.25 -6.44
CA MET A 303 33.65 -22.10 -5.57
C MET A 303 33.26 -21.74 -4.12
N GLU A 304 32.10 -21.09 -3.93
CA GLU A 304 31.55 -20.72 -2.62
C GLU A 304 30.45 -21.69 -2.15
N MET A 305 30.27 -22.83 -2.82
CA MET A 305 29.21 -23.81 -2.51
C MET A 305 29.78 -25.21 -2.20
N PRO A 306 30.60 -25.37 -1.14
CA PRO A 306 31.25 -26.63 -0.82
C PRO A 306 30.27 -27.76 -0.48
N LYS A 307 29.10 -27.46 0.13
CA LYS A 307 28.11 -28.49 0.48
C LYS A 307 27.46 -29.06 -0.77
N THR A 308 27.07 -28.20 -1.71
CA THR A 308 26.52 -28.62 -3.00
C THR A 308 27.53 -29.41 -3.82
N CYS A 309 28.80 -29.00 -3.81
CA CYS A 309 29.86 -29.79 -4.41
C CYS A 309 30.06 -31.15 -3.74
N ALA A 310 29.90 -31.26 -2.42
CA ALA A 310 29.92 -32.55 -1.72
C ALA A 310 28.70 -33.41 -2.11
N ALA A 311 27.51 -32.83 -2.15
CA ALA A 311 26.28 -33.50 -2.55
C ALA A 311 26.35 -34.04 -3.99
N LEU A 312 26.93 -33.29 -4.93
CA LEU A 312 27.14 -33.77 -6.32
C LEU A 312 28.04 -35.01 -6.40
N ARG A 313 28.97 -35.20 -5.46
CA ARG A 313 29.85 -36.39 -5.41
C ARG A 313 29.17 -37.60 -4.78
N SER A 314 28.02 -37.42 -4.14
CA SER A 314 27.31 -38.51 -3.47
C SER A 314 26.56 -39.39 -4.48
N GLY A 315 26.58 -40.71 -4.28
CA GLY A 315 26.27 -41.74 -5.29
C GLY A 315 24.83 -41.83 -5.82
N TRP A 316 24.03 -40.77 -5.76
CA TRP A 316 22.66 -40.72 -6.32
C TRP A 316 22.62 -40.46 -7.83
N LEU A 317 23.71 -39.95 -8.42
CA LEU A 317 23.77 -39.61 -9.85
C LEU A 317 23.48 -40.78 -10.79
N GLY A 318 23.74 -42.02 -10.36
CA GLY A 318 23.48 -43.22 -11.17
C GLY A 318 21.99 -43.42 -11.52
N ALA A 319 21.07 -42.83 -10.76
CA ALA A 319 19.63 -42.88 -11.01
C ALA A 319 19.11 -41.74 -11.92
N GLU A 320 19.98 -40.82 -12.35
CA GLU A 320 19.62 -39.67 -13.16
C GLU A 320 19.75 -39.91 -14.68
N SER A 321 19.08 -39.06 -15.46
CA SER A 321 19.18 -39.09 -16.93
C SER A 321 20.63 -38.85 -17.39
N PRO A 322 21.03 -39.36 -18.58
CA PRO A 322 22.37 -39.09 -19.14
C PRO A 322 22.72 -37.59 -19.19
N LEU A 323 21.76 -36.75 -19.59
CA LEU A 323 21.92 -35.30 -19.65
C LEU A 323 22.21 -34.69 -18.27
N HIS A 324 21.51 -35.14 -17.23
CA HIS A 324 21.72 -34.64 -15.87
C HIS A 324 23.05 -35.10 -15.28
N ARG A 325 23.49 -36.33 -15.60
CA ARG A 325 24.80 -36.84 -15.21
C ARG A 325 25.93 -36.04 -15.85
N GLU A 326 25.84 -35.78 -17.15
CA GLU A 326 26.82 -34.94 -17.88
C GLU A 326 26.94 -33.55 -17.25
N ARG A 327 25.81 -32.89 -16.95
CA ARG A 327 25.85 -31.57 -16.27
C ARG A 327 26.48 -31.63 -14.88
N ALA A 328 26.20 -32.68 -14.11
CA ALA A 328 26.80 -32.87 -12.80
C ALA A 328 28.32 -33.10 -12.90
N GLU A 329 28.76 -33.90 -13.88
CA GLU A 329 30.17 -34.14 -14.16
C GLU A 329 30.89 -32.87 -14.59
N ASP A 330 30.30 -32.03 -15.44
CA ASP A 330 30.84 -30.72 -15.80
C ASP A 330 30.97 -29.79 -14.59
N ALA A 331 29.95 -29.73 -13.73
CA ALA A 331 29.99 -28.94 -12.50
C ALA A 331 31.11 -29.41 -11.55
N LEU A 332 31.28 -30.73 -11.41
CA LEU A 332 32.37 -31.34 -10.62
C LEU A 332 33.74 -31.05 -11.23
N ALA A 333 33.86 -31.19 -12.54
CA ALA A 333 35.09 -31.04 -13.28
C ALA A 333 35.49 -29.59 -13.48
N ARG A 334 34.64 -28.58 -13.23
CA ARG A 334 34.98 -27.18 -13.52
C ARG A 334 34.80 -26.32 -12.29
N GLY A 335 33.58 -26.10 -11.84
CA GLY A 335 33.27 -25.26 -10.69
C GLY A 335 33.76 -25.83 -9.35
N CYS A 336 33.50 -27.11 -9.08
CA CYS A 336 33.78 -27.70 -7.76
C CYS A 336 35.24 -28.08 -7.51
N ARG A 337 36.15 -27.98 -8.49
CA ARG A 337 37.58 -28.26 -8.26
C ARG A 337 38.23 -27.27 -7.31
N GLN A 338 37.70 -26.05 -7.24
CA GLN A 338 38.27 -24.95 -6.46
C GLN A 338 37.45 -24.63 -5.21
N ALA A 339 36.31 -25.30 -5.00
CA ALA A 339 35.51 -25.21 -3.79
C ALA A 339 36.33 -25.79 -2.61
N ARG A 340 36.71 -24.93 -1.67
CA ARG A 340 37.47 -25.28 -0.46
C ARG A 340 36.55 -25.37 0.74
#